data_AF-A0A7W2FV12-F1
#
_entry.id   AF-A0A7W2FV12-F1
#
_cell.length_a   1.000
_cell.length_b   1.000
_cell.length_c   1.000
_cell.angle_alpha   90.00
_cell.angle_beta   90.00
_cell.angle_gamma   90.00
#
_symmetry.space_group_name_H-M   'P 1'
#
loop_
_entity.id
_entity.type
_entity.pdbx_description
1 polymer ?
#
loop_
_entity_poly.entity_id
_entity_poly.type
_entity_poly.pdbx_seq_one_letter_code
_entity_poly.pdbx_strand_id
1 'polypeptide(L)'
;ANGLTLIEEGDQRTNVAVTASDNPEELGPQDYVIVTLKAHSVPPVVPKMQPLIGPDTTIVSGVNGVPWWYFHKIGTELEGTRLESVDPGNAQWDGFGPDRVLG
;
A
#
# COMPACT_ATOMS: atom_id res chain seq x y z
N ALA A 1 -6.79 -13.23 -19.38
CA ALA A 1 -7.59 -12.27 -18.61
C ALA A 1 -7.85 -11.04 -19.49
N ASN A 2 -8.99 -10.36 -19.36
CA ASN A 2 -9.43 -9.28 -20.27
C ASN A 2 -8.88 -7.89 -19.94
N GLY A 3 -7.85 -7.79 -19.10
CA GLY A 3 -7.29 -6.50 -18.65
C GLY A 3 -8.24 -5.69 -17.76
N LEU A 4 -8.00 -4.38 -17.71
CA LEU A 4 -8.90 -3.39 -17.09
C LEU A 4 -9.65 -2.64 -18.20
N THR A 5 -10.93 -2.35 -17.99
CA THR A 5 -11.71 -1.52 -18.91
C THR A 5 -12.12 -0.22 -18.21
N LEU A 6 -11.65 0.91 -18.74
CA LEU A 6 -12.10 2.24 -18.38
C LEU A 6 -13.39 2.54 -19.18
N ILE A 7 -14.46 2.90 -18.47
CA ILE A 7 -15.74 3.31 -19.06
C ILE A 7 -15.93 4.79 -18.75
N GLU A 8 -16.05 5.60 -19.80
CA GLU A 8 -16.20 7.05 -19.71
C GLU A 8 -17.59 7.49 -20.17
N GLU A 9 -17.89 8.79 -20.07
CA GLU A 9 -19.16 9.34 -20.53
C GLU A 9 -19.42 9.02 -22.01
N GLY A 10 -20.69 8.76 -22.35
CA GLY A 10 -21.07 8.38 -23.71
C GLY A 10 -20.75 6.93 -24.10
N ASP A 11 -20.53 6.03 -23.11
CA ASP A 11 -20.17 4.61 -23.31
C ASP A 11 -18.86 4.43 -24.08
N GLN A 12 -17.94 5.39 -23.97
CA GLN A 12 -16.57 5.23 -24.45
C GLN A 12 -15.85 4.20 -23.58
N ARG A 13 -15.21 3.22 -24.22
CA ARG A 13 -14.53 2.11 -23.54
C ARG A 13 -13.10 2.00 -23.99
N THR A 14 -12.17 2.10 -23.05
CA THR A 14 -10.75 1.86 -23.27
C THR A 14 -10.33 0.62 -22.51
N ASN A 15 -9.86 -0.41 -23.23
CA ASN A 15 -9.33 -1.61 -22.60
C ASN A 15 -7.79 -1.53 -22.51
N VAL A 16 -7.26 -1.80 -21.34
CA VAL A 16 -5.83 -1.82 -21.05
C VAL A 16 -5.45 -3.23 -20.59
N ALA A 17 -4.54 -3.86 -21.33
CA ALA A 17 -3.95 -5.12 -20.90
C ALA A 17 -3.12 -4.88 -19.63
N VAL A 18 -3.40 -5.63 -18.56
CA VAL A 18 -2.65 -5.58 -17.31
C VAL A 18 -2.25 -6.99 -16.89
N THR A 19 -1.08 -7.10 -16.28
CA THR A 19 -0.69 -8.30 -15.54
C THR A 19 -1.39 -8.27 -14.19
N ALA A 20 -2.35 -9.16 -13.99
CA ALA A 20 -3.09 -9.29 -12.74
C ALA A 20 -2.85 -10.69 -12.18
N SER A 21 -2.43 -10.78 -10.93
CA SER A 21 -2.21 -12.02 -10.20
C SER A 21 -2.71 -11.88 -8.77
N ASP A 22 -3.23 -12.95 -8.20
CA ASP A 22 -3.53 -13.09 -6.78
C ASP A 22 -2.32 -13.61 -5.96
N ASN A 23 -1.24 -14.00 -6.64
CA ASN A 23 0.03 -14.39 -6.06
C ASN A 23 1.11 -13.31 -6.29
N PRO A 24 1.46 -12.53 -5.25
CA PRO A 24 2.48 -11.47 -5.36
C PRO A 24 3.86 -11.95 -5.79
N GLU A 25 4.21 -13.22 -5.58
CA GLU A 25 5.49 -13.80 -6.03
C GLU A 25 5.62 -13.83 -7.56
N GLU A 26 4.51 -13.92 -8.29
CA GLU A 26 4.52 -13.91 -9.76
C GLU A 26 4.88 -12.54 -10.34
N LEU A 27 4.71 -11.48 -9.55
CA LEU A 27 5.03 -10.10 -9.93
C LEU A 27 6.45 -9.72 -9.50
N GLY A 28 6.91 -10.23 -8.36
CA GLY A 28 8.22 -9.93 -7.78
C GLY A 28 8.36 -8.47 -7.30
N PRO A 29 9.58 -8.06 -6.91
CA PRO A 29 9.85 -6.73 -6.38
C PRO A 29 9.47 -5.61 -7.36
N GLN A 30 8.86 -4.55 -6.84
CA GLN A 30 8.43 -3.37 -7.60
C GLN A 30 9.16 -2.11 -7.12
N ASP A 31 9.41 -1.15 -8.00
CA ASP A 31 9.95 0.16 -7.58
C ASP A 31 8.92 0.95 -6.76
N TYR A 32 7.64 0.85 -7.13
CA TYR A 32 6.53 1.48 -6.45
C TYR A 32 5.39 0.48 -6.22
N VAL A 33 4.84 0.48 -5.01
CA VAL A 33 3.61 -0.26 -4.67
C VAL A 33 2.56 0.74 -4.19
N ILE A 34 1.49 0.89 -4.97
CA ILE A 34 0.38 1.79 -4.63
C ILE A 34 -0.67 1.02 -3.84
N VAL A 35 -0.89 1.40 -2.59
CA VAL A 35 -1.86 0.73 -1.69
C VAL A 35 -3.16 1.51 -1.68
N THR A 36 -4.21 0.93 -2.25
CA THR A 36 -5.54 1.56 -2.39
C THR A 36 -6.64 0.76 -1.69
N LEU A 37 -6.27 -0.08 -0.72
CA LEU A 37 -7.21 -0.86 0.08
C LEU A 37 -7.94 0.00 1.11
N LYS A 38 -9.02 -0.55 1.69
CA LYS A 38 -9.63 0.03 2.89
C LYS A 38 -8.65 -0.05 4.06
N ALA A 39 -8.61 0.95 4.93
CA ALA A 39 -7.64 1.05 6.02
C ALA A 39 -7.54 -0.22 6.88
N HIS A 40 -8.66 -0.77 7.32
CA HIS A 40 -8.71 -1.99 8.13
C HIS A 40 -8.30 -3.28 7.38
N SER A 41 -8.17 -3.22 6.06
CA SER A 41 -7.75 -4.35 5.23
C SER A 41 -6.25 -4.37 4.96
N VAL A 42 -5.51 -3.29 5.25
CA VAL A 42 -4.07 -3.23 4.98
C VAL A 42 -3.27 -4.11 5.95
N PRO A 43 -3.41 -4.00 7.29
CA PRO A 43 -2.65 -4.82 8.24
C PRO A 43 -2.62 -6.33 7.93
N PRO A 44 -3.76 -7.01 7.67
CA PRO A 44 -3.75 -8.45 7.42
C PRO A 44 -3.14 -8.87 6.07
N VAL A 45 -2.97 -7.95 5.11
CA VAL A 45 -2.37 -8.28 3.81
C VAL A 45 -0.87 -7.98 3.75
N VAL A 46 -0.31 -7.24 4.70
CA VAL A 46 1.13 -6.89 4.73
C VAL A 46 2.05 -8.10 4.52
N PRO A 47 1.84 -9.27 5.18
CA PRO A 47 2.70 -10.44 4.95
C PRO A 47 2.63 -10.97 3.52
N LYS A 48 1.46 -10.90 2.87
CA LYS A 48 1.29 -11.34 1.48
C LYS A 48 1.98 -10.40 0.50
N MET A 49 2.12 -9.12 0.84
CA MET A 49 2.72 -8.11 -0.03
C MET A 49 4.25 -8.14 -0.03
N GLN A 50 4.89 -8.84 0.91
CA GLN A 50 6.35 -8.88 1.04
C GLN A 50 7.11 -9.23 -0.25
N PRO A 51 6.63 -10.16 -1.12
CA PRO A 51 7.32 -10.46 -2.38
C PRO A 51 7.41 -9.27 -3.35
N LEU A 52 6.55 -8.25 -3.20
CA LEU A 52 6.56 -7.02 -4.01
C LEU A 52 7.58 -6.00 -3.52
N ILE A 53 8.15 -6.20 -2.33
CA ILE A 53 8.89 -5.19 -1.59
C ILE A 53 10.38 -5.56 -1.58
N GLY A 54 11.13 -4.91 -2.45
CA GLY A 54 12.59 -4.94 -2.49
C GLY A 54 13.25 -3.85 -1.64
N PRO A 55 14.59 -3.75 -1.70
CA PRO A 55 15.36 -2.73 -0.98
C PRO A 55 15.00 -1.28 -1.36
N ASP A 56 14.67 -1.06 -2.63
CA ASP A 56 14.43 0.29 -3.20
C ASP A 56 12.93 0.60 -3.39
N THR A 57 12.05 -0.30 -2.96
CA THR A 57 10.59 -0.13 -3.13
C THR A 57 10.06 1.03 -2.31
N THR A 58 9.31 1.92 -2.96
CA THR A 58 8.50 2.96 -2.30
C THR A 58 7.04 2.53 -2.18
N ILE A 59 6.47 2.66 -0.98
CA ILE A 59 5.05 2.40 -0.74
C ILE A 59 4.27 3.71 -0.86
N VAL A 60 3.39 3.81 -1.86
CA VAL A 60 2.50 4.98 -2.03
C VAL A 60 1.17 4.66 -1.37
N SER A 61 0.87 5.34 -0.26
CA SER A 61 -0.33 5.04 0.54
C SER A 61 -1.52 5.90 0.10
N GLY A 62 -2.41 5.32 -0.70
CA GLY A 62 -3.71 5.90 -1.09
C GLY A 62 -4.85 5.50 -0.14
N VAL A 63 -4.58 5.44 1.17
CA VAL A 63 -5.51 4.96 2.19
C VAL A 63 -6.07 6.13 2.99
N ASN A 64 -7.39 6.29 3.00
CA ASN A 64 -8.06 7.35 3.76
C ASN A 64 -7.92 7.16 5.28
N GLY A 65 -7.84 8.28 6.02
CA GLY A 65 -7.81 8.30 7.48
C GLY A 65 -6.52 8.91 8.03
N VAL A 66 -6.20 8.61 9.29
CA VAL A 66 -4.90 8.94 9.88
C VAL A 66 -3.88 7.91 9.36
N PRO A 67 -2.76 8.32 8.76
CA PRO A 67 -1.75 7.38 8.30
C PRO A 67 -1.08 6.68 9.49
N TRP A 68 -0.78 5.39 9.34
CA TRP A 68 -0.11 4.60 10.40
C TRP A 68 1.28 5.14 10.76
N TRP A 69 1.91 5.86 9.83
CA TRP A 69 3.23 6.50 9.99
C TRP A 69 3.14 7.97 10.45
N TYR A 70 1.95 8.48 10.83
CA TYR A 70 1.72 9.90 11.10
C TYR A 70 2.74 10.56 12.04
N PHE A 71 3.16 9.85 13.08
CA PHE A 71 4.11 10.37 14.07
C PHE A 71 5.58 10.04 13.76
N HIS A 72 5.88 9.43 12.62
CA HIS A 72 7.26 9.16 12.19
C HIS A 72 7.98 10.46 11.87
N LYS A 73 9.10 10.73 12.56
CA LYS A 73 9.96 11.92 12.35
C LYS A 73 9.22 13.27 12.42
N ILE A 74 8.19 13.36 13.25
CA ILE A 74 7.37 14.58 13.41
C ILE A 74 8.04 15.66 14.29
N GLY A 75 9.09 15.33 15.05
CA GLY A 75 9.87 16.29 15.84
C GLY A 75 9.17 16.82 17.10
N THR A 76 8.15 16.12 17.60
CA THR A 76 7.39 16.51 18.81
C THR A 76 7.49 15.43 19.89
N GLU A 77 6.88 15.66 21.05
CA GLU A 77 6.78 14.66 22.13
C GLU A 77 6.07 13.36 21.71
N LEU A 78 5.28 13.42 20.64
CA LEU A 78 4.59 12.26 20.09
C LEU A 78 5.41 11.51 19.05
N GLU A 79 6.65 11.92 18.75
CA GLU A 79 7.48 11.25 17.74
C GLU A 79 7.62 9.74 17.99
N GLY A 80 7.41 8.97 16.93
CA GLY A 80 7.46 7.51 16.97
C GLY A 80 6.25 6.86 17.62
N THR A 81 5.21 7.61 18.02
CA THR A 81 3.97 7.05 18.54
C THR A 81 3.31 6.16 17.50
N ARG A 82 2.97 4.92 17.90
CA ARG A 82 2.25 3.94 17.08
C ARG A 82 0.88 3.70 17.68
N LEU A 83 -0.16 3.85 16.86
CA LEU A 83 -1.55 3.74 17.30
C LEU A 83 -2.10 2.35 16.97
N GLU A 84 -2.36 1.53 17.99
CA GLU A 84 -2.94 0.19 17.85
C GLU A 84 -4.28 0.21 17.11
N SER A 85 -5.06 1.28 17.24
CA SER A 85 -6.34 1.44 16.53
C SER A 85 -6.20 1.69 15.02
N VAL A 86 -5.02 2.12 14.57
CA VAL A 86 -4.72 2.45 13.16
C VAL A 86 -3.89 1.34 12.51
N ASP A 87 -2.92 0.79 13.24
CA ASP A 87 -2.06 -0.31 12.79
C ASP A 87 -1.96 -1.41 13.86
N PRO A 88 -2.99 -2.26 13.98
CA PRO A 88 -3.04 -3.32 14.98
C PRO A 88 -1.81 -4.23 14.91
N GLY A 89 -1.13 -4.41 16.05
CA GLY A 89 0.08 -5.21 16.14
C GLY A 89 1.28 -4.65 15.36
N ASN A 90 1.27 -3.37 14.99
CA ASN A 90 2.32 -2.71 14.21
C ASN A 90 2.59 -3.36 12.84
N ALA A 91 1.59 -4.02 12.25
CA ALA A 91 1.76 -4.84 11.05
C ALA A 91 2.35 -4.05 9.87
N GLN A 92 1.85 -2.84 9.61
CA GLN A 92 2.36 -1.98 8.54
C GLN A 92 3.68 -1.35 8.93
N TRP A 93 3.85 -0.92 10.18
CA TRP A 93 5.09 -0.33 10.63
C TRP A 93 6.27 -1.28 10.46
N ASP A 94 6.13 -2.52 10.93
CA ASP A 94 7.21 -3.50 10.93
C ASP A 94 7.34 -4.18 9.55
N GLY A 95 6.24 -4.35 8.81
CA GLY A 95 6.24 -5.03 7.51
C GLY A 95 6.54 -4.13 6.30
N PHE A 96 6.18 -2.84 6.33
CA PHE A 96 6.56 -1.89 5.28
C PHE A 96 7.78 -1.06 5.67
N GLY A 97 7.88 -0.65 6.93
CA GLY A 97 8.88 0.30 7.38
C GLY A 97 8.48 1.75 7.04
N PRO A 98 8.42 2.65 8.03
CA PRO A 98 7.95 4.03 7.82
C PRO A 98 8.91 4.90 6.99
N ASP A 99 10.15 4.46 6.74
CA ASP A 99 11.13 5.22 5.96
C ASP A 99 10.94 5.12 4.45
N ARG A 100 10.11 4.18 3.95
CA ARG A 100 9.87 3.98 2.51
C ARG A 100 8.48 4.36 2.05
N VAL A 101 7.66 4.94 2.93
CA VAL A 101 6.29 5.34 2.60
C VAL A 101 6.25 6.77 2.07
N LEU A 102 5.38 7.00 1.09
CA LEU A 102 5.06 8.30 0.53
C LEU A 102 3.54 8.53 0.62
N GLY A 103 3.13 9.66 1.18
CA GLY A 103 1.73 10.07 1.31
C GLY A 103 1.54 11.35 2.12
#